data_AF-A0A7Y0DHX3-F1
#
_entry.id   AF-A0A7Y0DHX3-F1
#
_cell.length_a   1.000
_cell.length_b   1.000
_cell.length_c   1.000
_cell.angle_alpha   90.00
_cell.angle_beta   90.00
_cell.angle_gamma   90.00
#
_symmetry.space_group_name_H-M   'P 1'
#
loop_
_entity.id
_entity.type
_entity.pdbx_description
1 polymer ?
#
loop_
_entity_poly.entity_id
_entity_poly.type
_entity_poly.pdbx_seq_one_letter_code
_entity_poly.pdbx_strand_id
1 'polypeptide(L)'
;MGDEARILIVCTGNICRSPFIEQLLQRQLDEHRARFAQRILVHSAGTSAVTGSAMDERAAAQLLAHGGDPTGFRARDLTPDLIAESDLILTATRDHRGKVAVMYPKALRKVFTFCDFADLVGGVNGLNTPVSQGDSAVQGDSRAWVRQIAEQAAARRGLNPPLELGQADIADPYRREDEVFVTMAQQVAGSMPAVVRALSQSRIEHENVALERTD
;
A
#
# COMPACT_ATOMS: atom_id res chain seq x y z
N MET A 1 24.46 -0.81 -1.73
CA MET A 1 23.34 -0.57 -0.78
C MET A 1 22.08 -0.87 -1.57
N GLY A 2 21.26 -1.82 -1.11
CA GLY A 2 20.21 -2.43 -1.95
C GLY A 2 19.15 -1.43 -2.40
N ASP A 3 18.83 -1.49 -3.68
CA ASP A 3 17.80 -0.77 -4.42
C ASP A 3 16.41 -1.41 -4.31
N GLU A 4 16.26 -2.46 -3.48
CA GLU A 4 14.99 -3.10 -3.14
C GLU A 4 14.22 -2.30 -2.08
N ALA A 5 12.95 -2.04 -2.35
CA ALA A 5 12.04 -1.39 -1.41
C ALA A 5 11.16 -2.43 -0.71
N ARG A 6 10.82 -2.18 0.56
CA ARG A 6 9.91 -3.04 1.32
C ARG A 6 8.66 -2.30 1.75
N ILE A 7 7.49 -2.86 1.44
CA ILE A 7 6.19 -2.38 1.87
C ILE A 7 5.59 -3.40 2.84
N LEU A 8 5.20 -2.94 4.03
CA LEU A 8 4.56 -3.79 5.03
C LEU A 8 3.09 -3.44 5.16
N ILE A 9 2.23 -4.46 5.02
CA ILE A 9 0.80 -4.35 5.25
C ILE A 9 0.45 -4.89 6.64
N VAL A 10 -0.36 -4.16 7.42
CA VAL A 10 -0.67 -4.53 8.81
C VAL A 10 -2.17 -4.63 9.05
N CYS A 11 -2.62 -5.74 9.64
CA CYS A 11 -3.95 -5.87 10.25
C CYS A 11 -3.88 -6.57 11.63
N THR A 12 -5.00 -7.12 12.13
CA THR A 12 -5.02 -7.82 13.42
C THR A 12 -4.42 -9.22 13.28
N GLY A 13 -5.16 -10.14 12.65
CA GLY A 13 -4.83 -11.57 12.64
C GLY A 13 -3.91 -12.02 11.52
N ASN A 14 -3.59 -11.15 10.56
CA ASN A 14 -2.82 -11.48 9.36
C ASN A 14 -3.43 -12.59 8.48
N ILE A 15 -4.76 -12.73 8.47
CA ILE A 15 -5.46 -13.80 7.72
C ILE A 15 -6.55 -13.30 6.75
N CYS A 16 -7.01 -12.05 6.84
CA CYS A 16 -8.04 -11.50 5.93
C CYS A 16 -7.53 -10.27 5.16
N ARG A 17 -7.55 -9.08 5.78
CA ARG A 17 -7.28 -7.78 5.14
C ARG A 17 -5.85 -7.64 4.61
N SER A 18 -4.86 -7.87 5.46
CA SER A 18 -3.47 -7.65 5.08
C SER A 18 -2.92 -8.67 4.05
N PRO A 19 -3.22 -9.99 4.11
CA PRO A 19 -2.84 -10.89 3.02
C PRO A 19 -3.53 -10.54 1.70
N PHE A 20 -4.79 -10.10 1.75
CA PHE A 20 -5.51 -9.67 0.55
C PHE A 20 -4.79 -8.51 -0.14
N ILE A 21 -4.44 -7.46 0.61
CA ILE A 21 -3.72 -6.30 0.07
C ILE A 21 -2.31 -6.70 -0.39
N GLU A 22 -1.58 -7.52 0.38
CA GLU A 22 -0.22 -7.96 0.03
C GLU A 22 -0.17 -8.63 -1.34
N GLN A 23 -0.98 -9.67 -1.52
CA GLN A 23 -0.98 -10.47 -2.74
C GLN A 23 -1.47 -9.66 -3.94
N LEU A 24 -2.54 -8.87 -3.76
CA LEU A 24 -3.09 -8.06 -4.83
C LEU A 24 -2.13 -6.92 -5.24
N LEU A 25 -1.52 -6.23 -4.27
CA LEU A 25 -0.57 -5.14 -4.55
C LEU A 25 0.71 -5.69 -5.19
N GLN A 26 1.29 -6.78 -4.67
CA GLN A 26 2.49 -7.38 -5.26
C GLN A 26 2.22 -7.76 -6.72
N ARG A 27 1.12 -8.49 -6.98
CA ARG A 27 0.75 -8.89 -8.33
C ARG A 27 0.64 -7.68 -9.27
N GLN A 28 -0.10 -6.64 -8.86
CA GLN A 28 -0.30 -5.48 -9.73
C GLN A 28 1.02 -4.73 -9.98
N LEU A 29 1.91 -4.64 -8.98
CA LEU A 29 3.25 -4.08 -9.16
C LEU A 29 4.09 -4.93 -10.13
N ASP A 30 4.03 -6.26 -10.04
CA ASP A 30 4.74 -7.18 -10.94
C ASP A 30 4.23 -7.09 -12.40
N GLU A 31 2.93 -6.86 -12.59
CA GLU A 31 2.33 -6.61 -13.90
C GLU A 31 2.83 -5.30 -14.53
N HIS A 32 3.22 -4.32 -13.71
CA HIS A 32 3.82 -3.08 -14.19
C HIS A 32 5.32 -3.25 -14.49
N ARG A 33 5.67 -3.24 -15.79
CA ARG A 33 7.07 -3.31 -16.26
C ARG A 33 7.92 -2.06 -15.99
N ALA A 34 7.42 -1.09 -15.24
CA ALA A 34 8.12 0.16 -14.96
C ALA A 34 9.36 -0.08 -14.08
N ARG A 35 10.43 0.70 -14.31
CA ARG A 35 11.76 0.48 -13.73
C ARG A 35 11.77 0.41 -12.21
N PHE A 36 10.90 1.14 -11.51
CA PHE A 36 10.83 1.15 -10.05
C PHE A 36 9.98 0.02 -9.45
N ALA A 37 8.99 -0.50 -10.18
CA ALA A 37 8.09 -1.52 -9.65
C ALA A 37 8.79 -2.88 -9.47
N GLN A 38 9.78 -3.20 -10.31
CA GLN A 38 10.45 -4.51 -10.38
C GLN A 38 11.22 -4.92 -9.12
N ARG A 39 11.46 -4.00 -8.17
CA ARG A 39 12.19 -4.27 -6.92
C ARG A 39 11.43 -3.82 -5.67
N ILE A 40 10.10 -3.80 -5.74
CA ILE A 40 9.25 -3.56 -4.58
C ILE A 40 8.75 -4.91 -4.07
N LEU A 41 9.12 -5.24 -2.83
CA LEU A 41 8.58 -6.40 -2.12
C LEU A 41 7.49 -5.96 -1.16
N VAL A 42 6.32 -6.55 -1.31
CA VAL A 42 5.18 -6.37 -0.42
C VAL A 42 5.08 -7.59 0.48
N HIS A 43 4.96 -7.34 1.78
CA HIS A 43 4.69 -8.39 2.75
C HIS A 43 3.66 -7.90 3.77
N SER A 44 3.06 -8.83 4.53
CA SER A 44 2.14 -8.45 5.60
C SER A 44 2.46 -9.09 6.95
N ALA A 45 1.88 -8.53 8.01
CA ALA A 45 1.96 -9.05 9.37
C ALA A 45 0.73 -8.64 10.21
N GLY A 46 0.55 -9.28 11.35
CA GLY A 46 -0.58 -9.06 12.25
C GLY A 46 -0.16 -8.51 13.60
N THR A 47 -0.89 -7.53 14.13
CA THR A 47 -0.66 -7.04 15.51
C THR A 47 -0.98 -8.07 16.59
N SER A 48 -1.71 -9.13 16.24
CA SER A 48 -1.98 -10.31 17.05
C SER A 48 -2.27 -11.45 16.07
N ALA A 49 -1.25 -11.89 15.36
CA ALA A 49 -1.43 -12.78 14.22
C ALA A 49 -1.86 -14.18 14.64
N VAL A 50 -2.56 -14.86 13.73
CA VAL A 50 -2.81 -16.30 13.86
C VAL A 50 -1.62 -17.05 13.23
N THR A 51 -0.43 -16.87 13.81
CA THR A 51 0.86 -17.25 13.22
C THR A 51 0.88 -18.69 12.69
N GLY A 52 1.40 -18.85 11.47
CA GLY A 52 1.45 -20.11 10.73
C GLY A 52 0.15 -20.51 10.02
N SER A 53 -0.96 -19.79 10.22
CA SER A 53 -2.22 -20.07 9.54
C SER A 53 -2.18 -19.64 8.08
N ALA A 54 -2.95 -20.33 7.24
CA ALA A 54 -3.25 -19.86 5.90
C ALA A 54 -4.18 -18.63 5.95
N MET A 55 -4.38 -18.00 4.80
CA MET A 55 -5.40 -16.98 4.61
C MET A 55 -6.79 -17.56 4.92
N ASP A 56 -7.67 -16.76 5.52
CA ASP A 56 -9.08 -17.12 5.72
C ASP A 56 -9.72 -17.46 4.37
N GLU A 57 -10.44 -18.58 4.30
CA GLU A 57 -10.96 -19.13 3.04
C GLU A 57 -11.86 -18.16 2.28
N ARG A 58 -12.65 -17.34 3.00
CA ARG A 58 -13.55 -16.37 2.36
C ARG A 58 -12.78 -15.15 1.86
N ALA A 59 -11.75 -14.72 2.59
CA ALA A 59 -10.84 -13.69 2.10
C ALA A 59 -10.02 -14.19 0.90
N ALA A 60 -9.60 -15.45 0.90
CA ALA A 60 -8.90 -16.10 -0.20
C ALA A 60 -9.80 -16.21 -1.45
N ALA A 61 -11.08 -16.54 -1.28
CA ALA A 61 -12.06 -16.55 -2.37
C ALA A 61 -12.23 -15.15 -2.99
N GLN A 62 -12.32 -14.10 -2.16
CA GLN A 62 -12.33 -12.73 -2.67
C GLN A 62 -11.03 -12.39 -3.40
N LEU A 63 -9.87 -12.79 -2.87
CA LEU A 63 -8.57 -12.53 -3.49
C LEU A 63 -8.47 -13.15 -4.88
N LEU A 64 -8.87 -14.42 -5.02
CA LEU A 64 -8.92 -15.13 -6.30
C LEU A 64 -9.84 -14.42 -7.30
N ALA A 65 -11.01 -13.95 -6.84
CA ALA A 65 -11.94 -13.19 -7.68
C ALA A 65 -11.37 -11.85 -8.19
N HIS A 66 -10.37 -11.29 -7.49
CA HIS A 66 -9.64 -10.08 -7.89
C HIS A 66 -8.31 -10.39 -8.58
N GLY A 67 -8.04 -11.67 -8.90
CA GLY A 67 -6.85 -12.13 -9.59
C GLY A 67 -5.63 -12.39 -8.70
N GLY A 68 -5.71 -12.26 -7.37
CA GLY A 68 -4.58 -12.66 -6.52
C GLY A 68 -4.47 -14.18 -6.35
N ASP A 69 -3.39 -14.62 -5.71
CA ASP A 69 -3.15 -16.02 -5.35
C ASP A 69 -2.92 -16.17 -3.84
N PRO A 70 -3.76 -16.91 -3.10
CA PRO A 70 -3.57 -17.15 -1.67
C PRO A 70 -2.55 -18.26 -1.37
N THR A 71 -2.06 -18.98 -2.39
CA THR A 71 -1.25 -20.18 -2.22
C THR A 71 0.06 -19.89 -1.51
N GLY A 72 0.40 -20.73 -0.53
CA GLY A 72 1.65 -20.61 0.22
C GLY A 72 1.69 -19.49 1.26
N PHE A 73 0.69 -18.60 1.32
CA PHE A 73 0.63 -17.54 2.32
C PHE A 73 0.59 -18.12 3.75
N ARG A 74 1.36 -17.52 4.66
CA ARG A 74 1.38 -17.89 6.08
C ARG A 74 1.39 -16.65 6.95
N ALA A 75 0.43 -16.60 7.87
CA ALA A 75 0.30 -15.52 8.82
C ALA A 75 1.53 -15.44 9.74
N ARG A 76 1.93 -14.22 10.12
CA ARG A 76 3.04 -13.95 11.02
C ARG A 76 2.80 -12.70 11.86
N ASP A 77 3.41 -12.68 13.04
CA ASP A 77 3.33 -11.54 13.94
C ASP A 77 4.10 -10.33 13.43
N LEU A 78 3.54 -9.16 13.73
CA LEU A 78 4.19 -7.88 13.53
C LEU A 78 5.29 -7.72 14.59
N THR A 79 6.50 -7.43 14.15
CA THR A 79 7.65 -7.20 15.01
C THR A 79 8.23 -5.80 14.78
N PRO A 80 8.95 -5.23 15.77
CA PRO A 80 9.69 -3.99 15.58
C PRO A 80 10.69 -4.04 14.41
N ASP A 81 11.30 -5.20 14.16
CA ASP A 81 12.26 -5.39 13.07
C ASP A 81 11.58 -5.28 11.70
N LEU A 82 10.42 -5.93 11.52
CA LEU A 82 9.62 -5.78 10.30
C LEU A 82 9.26 -4.30 10.05
N ILE A 83 8.90 -3.57 11.11
CA ILE A 83 8.60 -2.14 11.03
C ILE A 83 9.85 -1.32 10.67
N ALA A 84 11.00 -1.64 11.26
CA ALA A 84 12.25 -0.93 11.05
C ALA A 84 12.75 -1.10 9.60
N GLU A 85 12.67 -2.32 9.07
CA GLU A 85 13.14 -2.69 7.73
C GLU A 85 12.28 -2.16 6.59
N SER A 86 10.99 -1.88 6.85
CA SER A 86 10.05 -1.42 5.84
C SER A 86 10.30 0.02 5.42
N ASP A 87 10.15 0.37 4.15
CA ASP A 87 10.27 1.74 3.65
C ASP A 87 8.91 2.46 3.63
N LEU A 88 7.82 1.70 3.52
CA LEU A 88 6.43 2.16 3.64
C LEU A 88 5.61 1.13 4.42
N ILE A 89 4.68 1.59 5.26
CA ILE A 89 3.79 0.75 6.05
C ILE A 89 2.36 1.20 5.83
N LEU A 90 1.52 0.28 5.35
CA LEU A 90 0.11 0.52 5.09
C LEU A 90 -0.73 -0.36 6.02
N THR A 91 -1.61 0.27 6.78
CA THR A 91 -2.38 -0.41 7.82
C THR A 91 -3.84 -0.50 7.41
N ALA A 92 -4.52 -1.56 7.85
CA ALA A 92 -5.93 -1.73 7.53
C ALA A 92 -6.83 -0.73 8.26
N THR A 93 -6.40 -0.22 9.42
CA THR A 93 -7.17 0.75 10.22
C THR A 93 -6.25 1.73 10.95
N ARG A 94 -6.81 2.82 11.45
CA ARG A 94 -6.10 3.81 12.30
C ARG A 94 -5.56 3.19 13.59
N ASP A 95 -6.28 2.25 14.19
CA ASP A 95 -5.82 1.53 15.38
C ASP A 95 -4.55 0.72 15.11
N HIS A 96 -4.46 0.06 13.95
CA HIS A 96 -3.25 -0.63 13.54
C HIS A 96 -2.08 0.34 13.34
N ARG A 97 -2.32 1.50 12.73
CA ARG A 97 -1.32 2.57 12.64
C ARG A 97 -0.88 3.05 14.02
N GLY A 98 -1.78 3.19 14.98
CA GLY A 98 -1.47 3.52 16.36
C GLY A 98 -0.55 2.48 17.01
N LYS A 99 -0.85 1.19 16.86
CA LYS A 99 -0.01 0.09 17.36
C LYS A 99 1.40 0.09 16.75
N VAL A 100 1.52 0.32 15.44
CA VAL A 100 2.83 0.48 14.77
C VAL A 100 3.61 1.65 15.38
N ALA A 101 2.94 2.80 15.61
CA ALA A 101 3.58 3.98 16.19
C ALA A 101 4.05 3.75 17.64
N VAL A 102 3.30 2.98 18.43
CA VAL A 102 3.69 2.59 19.79
C VAL A 102 4.91 1.66 19.77
N MET A 103 4.92 0.64 18.90
CA MET A 103 6.06 -0.29 18.79
C MET A 103 7.33 0.36 18.25
N TYR A 104 7.19 1.30 17.29
CA TYR A 104 8.34 1.94 16.66
C TYR A 104 8.01 3.40 16.27
N PRO A 105 8.18 4.37 17.20
CA PRO A 105 7.80 5.77 16.97
C PRO A 105 8.43 6.42 15.74
N LYS A 106 9.63 5.99 15.33
CA LYS A 106 10.30 6.46 14.10
C LYS A 106 9.54 6.13 12.82
N ALA A 107 8.57 5.20 12.85
CA ALA A 107 7.73 4.85 11.71
C ALA A 107 6.67 5.91 11.39
N LEU A 108 6.41 6.90 12.26
CA LEU A 108 5.33 7.89 12.07
C LEU A 108 5.35 8.59 10.70
N ARG A 109 6.54 8.78 10.11
CA ARG A 109 6.74 9.38 8.79
C ARG A 109 6.45 8.46 7.60
N LYS A 110 6.37 7.15 7.83
CA LYS A 110 6.21 6.11 6.80
C LYS A 110 5.02 5.17 7.03
N VAL A 111 4.15 5.46 8.00
CA VAL A 111 2.96 4.65 8.33
C VAL A 111 1.65 5.38 8.07
N PHE A 112 0.74 4.76 7.31
CA PHE A 112 -0.55 5.30 6.90
C PHE A 112 -1.63 4.22 7.00
N THR A 113 -2.93 4.56 6.98
CA THR A 113 -3.93 3.56 6.59
C THR A 113 -3.91 3.40 5.07
N PHE A 114 -4.34 2.26 4.56
CA PHE A 114 -4.30 1.97 3.12
C PHE A 114 -5.14 2.97 2.32
N CYS A 115 -6.39 3.22 2.75
CA CYS A 115 -7.29 4.16 2.09
C CYS A 115 -6.81 5.62 2.25
N ASP A 116 -6.33 6.03 3.43
CA ASP A 116 -5.77 7.38 3.62
C ASP A 116 -4.54 7.59 2.71
N PHE A 117 -3.67 6.59 2.57
CA PHE A 117 -2.52 6.69 1.67
C PHE A 117 -2.95 6.81 0.22
N ALA A 118 -3.93 6.00 -0.22
CA ALA A 118 -4.50 6.06 -1.55
C ALA A 118 -5.09 7.43 -1.87
N ASP A 119 -5.77 8.08 -0.92
CA ASP A 119 -6.28 9.45 -1.08
C ASP A 119 -5.13 10.48 -1.21
N LEU A 120 -4.15 10.41 -0.30
CA LEU A 120 -3.00 11.33 -0.25
C LEU A 120 -2.14 11.28 -1.52
N VAL A 121 -2.01 10.10 -2.14
CA VAL A 121 -1.28 9.93 -3.41
C VAL A 121 -2.18 10.00 -4.64
N GLY A 122 -3.49 9.81 -4.44
CA GLY A 122 -4.52 9.79 -5.48
C GLY A 122 -4.83 11.17 -6.01
N GLY A 123 -4.88 12.17 -5.13
CA GLY A 123 -5.14 13.57 -5.46
C GLY A 123 -6.55 13.77 -6.04
N VAL A 124 -7.46 14.35 -5.28
CA VAL A 124 -8.73 14.83 -5.83
C VAL A 124 -8.40 15.91 -6.88
N ASN A 125 -8.77 15.67 -8.14
CA ASN A 125 -8.77 16.62 -9.26
C ASN A 125 -7.42 17.21 -9.72
N GLY A 126 -6.56 16.42 -10.36
CA GLY A 126 -5.74 16.94 -11.46
C GLY A 126 -4.74 18.07 -11.16
N LEU A 127 -4.49 18.44 -9.90
CA LEU A 127 -3.36 19.29 -9.53
C LEU A 127 -2.14 18.40 -9.31
N ASN A 128 -1.74 17.77 -10.42
CA ASN A 128 -0.44 17.16 -10.58
C ASN A 128 0.61 18.26 -10.44
N THR A 129 1.17 18.44 -9.26
CA THR A 129 2.62 18.51 -9.23
C THR A 129 3.07 17.06 -9.10
N PRO A 130 3.52 16.42 -10.19
CA PRO A 130 4.24 15.16 -10.07
C PRO A 130 5.28 15.35 -8.99
N VAL A 131 5.44 14.33 -8.15
CA VAL A 131 6.59 14.12 -7.28
C VAL A 131 7.82 14.74 -7.96
N SER A 132 8.16 15.98 -7.61
CA SER A 132 9.18 16.70 -8.37
C SER A 132 10.48 15.99 -8.04
N GLN A 133 11.10 15.41 -9.08
CA GLN A 133 12.47 14.95 -8.96
C GLN A 133 13.27 16.16 -8.48
N GLY A 134 13.66 16.16 -7.20
CA GLY A 134 14.97 16.72 -6.91
C GLY A 134 15.96 15.93 -7.76
N ASP A 135 16.95 16.59 -8.34
CA ASP A 135 17.93 16.05 -9.30
C ASP A 135 18.79 14.86 -8.80
N SER A 136 18.37 14.18 -7.73
CA SER A 136 19.08 13.12 -7.00
C SER A 136 18.35 11.77 -6.99
N ALA A 137 17.28 11.56 -7.78
CA ALA A 137 16.72 10.22 -7.93
C ALA A 137 17.75 9.32 -8.66
N VAL A 138 18.56 8.61 -7.88
CA VAL A 138 19.52 7.63 -8.37
C VAL A 138 18.75 6.65 -9.25
N GLN A 139 19.11 6.62 -10.53
CA GLN A 139 18.32 5.99 -11.58
C GLN A 139 18.09 4.49 -11.29
N GLY A 140 16.85 4.10 -10.97
CA GLY A 140 16.50 2.70 -10.68
C GLY A 140 16.57 2.27 -9.21
N ASP A 141 16.72 3.20 -8.26
CA ASP A 141 16.61 2.90 -6.83
C ASP A 141 15.14 2.88 -6.38
N SER A 142 14.51 1.70 -6.36
CA SER A 142 13.12 1.55 -5.89
C SER A 142 12.96 1.94 -4.43
N ARG A 143 13.99 1.73 -3.61
CA ARG A 143 13.96 2.07 -2.19
C ARG A 143 13.88 3.58 -1.98
N ALA A 144 14.73 4.34 -2.67
CA ALA A 144 14.69 5.79 -2.65
C ALA A 144 13.33 6.31 -3.15
N TRP A 145 12.78 5.70 -4.21
CA TRP A 145 11.48 6.04 -4.77
C TRP A 145 10.34 5.86 -3.75
N VAL A 146 10.21 4.66 -3.15
CA VAL A 146 9.14 4.38 -2.16
C VAL A 146 9.23 5.33 -0.96
N ARG A 147 10.44 5.66 -0.51
CA ARG A 147 10.65 6.64 0.56
C ARG A 147 10.19 8.04 0.16
N GLN A 148 10.52 8.48 -1.06
CA GLN A 148 10.09 9.77 -1.58
C GLN A 148 8.56 9.86 -1.65
N ILE A 149 7.88 8.80 -2.11
CA ILE A 149 6.41 8.74 -2.12
C ILE A 149 5.85 8.82 -0.70
N ALA A 150 6.42 8.07 0.26
CA ALA A 150 6.00 8.12 1.65
C ALA A 150 6.18 9.52 2.27
N GLU A 151 7.31 10.18 2.00
CA GLU A 151 7.59 11.54 2.46
C GLU A 151 6.61 12.56 1.89
N GLN A 152 6.26 12.44 0.61
CA GLN A 152 5.29 13.34 -0.02
C GLN A 152 3.87 13.11 0.47
N ALA A 153 3.46 11.85 0.66
CA ALA A 153 2.19 11.54 1.30
C ALA A 153 2.15 12.10 2.74
N ALA A 154 3.26 12.01 3.48
CA ALA A 154 3.36 12.59 4.83
C ALA A 154 3.28 14.12 4.82
N ALA A 155 3.91 14.79 3.85
CA ALA A 155 3.86 16.25 3.71
C ALA A 155 2.47 16.79 3.34
N ARG A 156 1.61 15.95 2.74
CA ARG A 156 0.22 16.29 2.44
C ARG A 156 -0.74 16.10 3.62
N ARG A 157 -0.29 15.51 4.73
CA ARG A 157 -1.11 15.37 5.94
C ARG A 157 -1.52 16.76 6.45
N GLY A 158 -2.82 16.94 6.66
CA GLY A 158 -3.38 18.21 7.13
C GLY A 158 -3.61 19.27 6.04
N LEU A 159 -3.23 19.00 4.78
CA LEU A 159 -3.60 19.85 3.64
C LEU A 159 -4.99 19.49 3.11
N ASN A 160 -5.37 18.21 3.19
CA ASN A 160 -6.71 17.73 2.89
C ASN A 160 -7.47 17.47 4.19
N PRO A 161 -8.81 17.67 4.22
CA PRO A 161 -9.62 17.16 5.31
C PRO A 161 -9.38 15.65 5.43
N PRO A 162 -9.16 15.12 6.65
CA PRO A 162 -8.97 13.69 6.83
C PRO A 162 -10.23 12.96 6.36
N LEU A 163 -10.05 11.80 5.71
CA LEU A 163 -11.16 10.91 5.39
C LEU A 163 -11.99 10.63 6.66
N GLU A 164 -13.29 10.50 6.49
CA GLU A 164 -14.15 10.10 7.61
C GLU A 164 -13.76 8.70 8.11
N LEU A 165 -14.06 8.39 9.38
CA LEU A 165 -13.66 7.12 10.00
C LEU A 165 -14.10 5.89 9.18
N GLY A 166 -15.31 5.93 8.59
CA GLY A 166 -15.83 4.84 7.76
C GLY A 166 -15.18 4.71 6.38
N GLN A 167 -14.40 5.71 5.94
CA GLN A 167 -13.72 5.75 4.65
C GLN A 167 -12.23 5.40 4.75
N ALA A 168 -11.59 5.76 5.88
CA ALA A 168 -10.18 5.53 6.12
C ALA A 168 -9.83 4.09 6.53
N ASP A 169 -10.77 3.43 7.21
CA ASP A 169 -10.59 2.09 7.80
C ASP A 169 -11.26 1.02 6.93
N ILE A 170 -10.52 -0.06 6.67
CA ILE A 170 -11.02 -1.22 5.94
C ILE A 170 -11.85 -2.08 6.90
N ALA A 171 -13.08 -2.39 6.49
CA ALA A 171 -14.03 -3.21 7.22
C ALA A 171 -13.39 -4.53 7.67
N ASP A 172 -13.59 -4.91 8.94
CA ASP A 172 -13.07 -6.15 9.50
C ASP A 172 -14.04 -7.32 9.25
N PRO A 173 -13.72 -8.28 8.37
CA PRO A 173 -14.63 -9.37 8.04
C PRO A 173 -14.53 -10.55 9.02
N TYR A 174 -13.58 -10.53 9.96
CA TYR A 174 -13.33 -11.70 10.81
C TYR A 174 -14.57 -12.06 11.65
N ARG A 175 -15.04 -13.32 11.51
CA ARG A 175 -16.28 -13.83 12.13
C ARG A 175 -17.54 -13.04 11.77
N ARG A 176 -17.54 -12.36 10.62
CA ARG A 176 -18.68 -11.63 10.08
C ARG A 176 -19.29 -12.35 8.88
N GLU A 177 -20.39 -11.79 8.39
CA GLU A 177 -21.13 -12.21 7.22
C GLU A 177 -20.33 -12.01 5.93
N ASP A 178 -20.64 -12.77 4.88
CA ASP A 178 -19.89 -12.74 3.61
C ASP A 178 -19.94 -11.37 2.92
N GLU A 179 -21.01 -10.59 3.12
CA GLU A 179 -21.14 -9.21 2.65
C GLU A 179 -20.01 -8.30 3.18
N VAL A 180 -19.49 -8.57 4.38
CA VAL A 180 -18.38 -7.80 4.96
C VAL A 180 -17.06 -8.14 4.26
N PHE A 181 -16.89 -9.38 3.80
CA PHE A 181 -15.73 -9.77 2.96
C PHE A 181 -15.77 -9.08 1.59
N VAL A 182 -16.95 -8.99 0.98
CA VAL A 182 -17.16 -8.24 -0.27
C VAL A 182 -16.86 -6.75 -0.05
N THR A 183 -17.37 -6.17 1.03
CA THR A 183 -17.11 -4.77 1.40
C THR A 183 -15.61 -4.51 1.58
N MET A 184 -14.91 -5.38 2.32
CA MET A 184 -13.46 -5.31 2.49
C MET A 184 -12.75 -5.31 1.14
N ALA A 185 -13.09 -6.25 0.25
CA ALA A 185 -12.47 -6.38 -1.05
C ALA A 185 -12.72 -5.12 -1.93
N GLN A 186 -13.94 -4.59 -1.93
CA GLN A 186 -14.31 -3.38 -2.66
C GLN A 186 -13.56 -2.14 -2.17
N GLN A 187 -13.42 -1.95 -0.86
CA GLN A 187 -12.66 -0.83 -0.29
C GLN A 187 -11.18 -0.88 -0.71
N VAL A 188 -10.58 -2.07 -0.67
CA VAL A 188 -9.19 -2.27 -1.13
C VAL A 188 -9.09 -2.04 -2.64
N ALA A 189 -9.95 -2.69 -3.43
CA ALA A 189 -9.92 -2.61 -4.89
C ALA A 189 -10.17 -1.18 -5.40
N GLY A 190 -11.04 -0.40 -4.75
CA GLY A 190 -11.27 1.01 -5.09
C GLY A 190 -10.06 1.92 -4.81
N SER A 191 -9.27 1.60 -3.79
CA SER A 191 -8.08 2.37 -3.40
C SER A 191 -6.81 1.94 -4.15
N MET A 192 -6.74 0.68 -4.58
CA MET A 192 -5.55 0.07 -5.19
C MET A 192 -4.98 0.84 -6.40
N PRO A 193 -5.79 1.36 -7.35
CA PRO A 193 -5.25 2.03 -8.53
C PRO A 193 -4.41 3.28 -8.21
N ALA A 194 -4.78 4.04 -7.17
CA ALA A 194 -4.00 5.20 -6.75
C ALA A 194 -2.65 4.79 -6.14
N VAL A 195 -2.66 3.75 -5.30
CA VAL A 195 -1.46 3.20 -4.67
C VAL A 195 -0.51 2.64 -5.72
N VAL A 196 -1.01 1.80 -6.62
CA VAL A 196 -0.22 1.19 -7.69
C VAL A 196 0.37 2.26 -8.60
N ARG A 197 -0.45 3.24 -9.05
CA ARG A 197 0.02 4.34 -9.89
C ARG A 197 1.15 5.13 -9.22
N ALA A 198 1.02 5.47 -7.94
CA ALA A 198 2.05 6.21 -7.22
C ALA A 198 3.36 5.42 -7.07
N LEU A 199 3.27 4.10 -6.90
CA LEU A 199 4.43 3.23 -6.72
C LEU A 199 5.08 2.81 -8.05
N SER A 200 4.31 2.72 -9.15
CA SER A 200 4.78 2.21 -10.44
C SER A 200 5.21 3.30 -11.43
N GLN A 201 4.77 4.55 -11.27
CA GLN A 201 5.12 5.61 -12.23
C GLN A 201 6.63 5.97 -12.20
N SER A 202 7.26 5.91 -13.38
CA SER A 202 8.48 6.65 -13.73
C SER A 202 8.08 7.68 -14.79
N ARG A 203 8.76 8.84 -14.86
CA ARG A 203 8.43 10.05 -15.67
C ARG A 203 8.45 9.84 -17.21
N ILE A 204 7.74 8.85 -17.74
CA ILE A 204 7.51 8.64 -19.18
C ILE A 204 6.01 8.37 -19.24
N GLU A 205 5.14 9.37 -19.35
CA GLU A 205 4.70 9.95 -20.62
C GLU A 205 4.04 11.32 -20.35
N HIS A 206 4.77 12.42 -20.45
CA HIS A 206 4.16 13.75 -20.69
C HIS A 206 4.89 14.54 -21.79
N GLU A 207 5.88 13.94 -22.47
CA GLU A 207 6.65 14.63 -23.50
C GLU A 207 6.12 14.41 -24.94
N ASN A 208 5.17 13.50 -25.16
CA ASN A 208 4.65 13.23 -26.51
C ASN A 208 3.27 13.84 -26.83
N VAL A 209 2.62 14.55 -25.90
CA VAL A 209 1.32 15.22 -26.19
C VAL A 209 1.50 16.70 -26.57
N ALA A 210 2.71 17.26 -26.44
CA ALA A 210 2.99 18.66 -26.78
C ALA A 210 3.50 18.90 -28.21
N LEU A 211 3.77 17.84 -29.00
CA LEU A 211 4.32 17.96 -30.36
C LEU A 211 3.34 17.66 -31.51
N GLU A 212 2.10 17.24 -31.23
CA GLU A 212 1.08 16.98 -32.27
C GLU A 212 0.00 18.07 -32.38
N ARG A 213 0.25 19.28 -31.86
CA ARG A 213 -0.69 20.43 -32.00
C ARG A 213 -0.12 21.62 -32.77
N THR A 214 0.96 21.40 -33.50
CA THR A 214 1.44 22.32 -34.54
C THR A 214 1.80 21.49 -35.74
N ASP A 215 0.81 21.25 -36.61
CA ASP A 215 0.91 21.21 -38.06
C ASP A 215 -0.48 21.41 -38.66
#